data_AF-A0A1Y2ZWA9-F1
#
_entry.id   AF-A0A1Y2ZWA9-F1
#
_cell.length_a   1.000
_cell.length_b   1.000
_cell.length_c   1.000
_cell.angle_alpha   90.00
_cell.angle_beta   90.00
_cell.angle_gamma   90.00
#
_symmetry.space_group_name_H-M   'P 1'
#
loop_
_entity.id
_entity.type
_entity.pdbx_description
1 polymer ?
#
loop_
_entity_poly.entity_id
_entity_poly.type
_entity_poly.pdbx_seq_one_letter_code
_entity_poly.pdbx_strand_id
1 'polypeptide(L)'
;MIIRIALLLIAGAFILMVSADLLTELTLPILPDFITQLAVGLLLSAFALLLTMGLLLIGKQIIQTVDDYFSATQRGQRRVLFIQNEQQRLKRLFHYRAVYINYVHELKKQQLLRRNNRQHLAALSNAIDQDLKALKNTLPKTTLKQLQQENRYYCQQQDSAALVQLQQKIRHDY
;
A
#
# COMPACT_ATOMS: atom_id res chain seq x y z
N MET A 1 25.07 24.71 34.13
CA MET A 1 26.24 25.38 34.75
C MET A 1 27.55 24.92 34.10
N ILE A 2 27.77 23.62 33.94
CA ILE A 2 28.95 23.03 33.28
C ILE A 2 29.28 23.65 31.91
N ILE A 3 28.30 23.80 31.01
CA ILE A 3 28.50 24.43 29.69
C ILE A 3 29.01 25.87 29.81
N ARG A 4 28.53 26.63 30.80
CA ARG A 4 28.98 28.02 31.04
C ARG A 4 30.43 28.04 31.51
N ILE A 5 30.83 27.09 32.36
CA ILE A 5 32.22 26.96 32.83
C ILE A 5 33.14 26.62 31.65
N ALA A 6 32.75 25.66 30.80
CA ALA A 6 33.53 25.31 29.62
C ALA A 6 33.67 26.50 28.64
N LEU A 7 32.61 27.27 28.42
CA LEU A 7 32.67 28.47 27.56
C LEU A 7 33.58 29.56 28.14
N LEU A 8 33.56 29.77 29.47
CA LEU A 8 34.46 30.71 30.13
C LEU A 8 35.93 30.26 30.03
N LEU A 9 36.20 28.96 30.14
CA LEU A 9 37.55 28.40 29.95
C LEU A 9 38.04 28.60 28.51
N ILE A 10 37.17 28.39 27.51
CA ILE A 10 37.50 28.66 26.10
C ILE A 10 37.79 30.14 25.89
N ALA A 11 36.92 31.03 26.38
CA ALA A 11 37.12 32.47 26.26
C ALA A 11 38.43 32.93 26.94
N GLY A 12 38.72 32.38 28.13
CA GLY A 12 39.99 32.63 28.84
C GLY A 12 41.21 32.14 28.07
N ALA A 13 41.14 30.96 27.45
CA ALA A 13 42.21 30.44 26.60
C ALA A 13 42.47 31.34 25.39
N PHE A 14 41.43 31.86 24.73
CA PHE A 14 41.58 32.81 23.64
C PHE A 14 42.27 34.11 24.08
N ILE A 15 41.89 34.68 25.22
CA ILE A 15 42.51 35.90 25.76
C ILE A 15 44.00 35.66 26.05
N LEU A 16 44.35 34.52 26.66
CA LEU A 16 45.73 34.16 26.94
C LEU A 16 46.55 33.97 25.66
N MET A 17 45.96 33.35 24.64
CA MET A 17 46.63 33.12 23.36
C MET A 17 46.91 34.45 22.63
N VAL A 18 45.94 35.37 22.57
CA VAL A 18 46.14 36.72 22.02
C VAL A 18 47.20 37.50 22.81
N SER A 19 47.20 37.34 24.14
CA SER A 19 48.20 37.98 25.00
C SER A 19 49.60 37.42 24.72
N ALA A 20 49.73 36.12 24.52
CA ALA A 20 51.01 35.49 24.18
C ALA A 20 51.54 35.98 22.82
N ASP A 21 50.66 36.12 21.82
CA ASP A 21 51.03 36.65 20.50
C ASP A 21 51.58 38.08 20.61
N LEU A 22 50.90 38.96 21.35
CA LEU A 22 51.36 40.33 21.62
C LEU A 22 52.70 40.37 22.35
N LEU A 23 52.91 39.47 23.32
CA LEU A 23 54.18 39.39 24.05
C LEU A 23 55.32 38.84 23.17
N THR A 24 55.00 38.00 22.19
CA THR A 24 55.96 37.48 21.21
C THR A 24 56.41 38.59 20.26
N GLU A 25 55.49 39.44 19.80
CA GLU A 25 55.82 40.64 19.00
C GLU A 25 56.71 41.62 19.77
N LEU A 26 56.57 41.68 21.10
CA LEU A 26 57.39 42.51 21.97
C LEU A 26 58.80 41.93 22.25
N THR A 27 59.18 40.83 21.60
CA THR A 27 60.50 40.17 21.69
C THR A 27 60.91 39.72 23.10
N LEU A 28 59.94 39.36 23.95
CA LEU A 28 60.21 38.75 25.26
C LEU A 28 60.48 37.24 25.09
N PRO A 29 61.68 36.72 25.42
CA PRO A 29 62.12 35.41 24.93
C PRO A 29 61.59 34.18 25.69
N ILE A 30 60.86 34.33 26.80
CA ILE A 30 60.49 33.19 27.68
C ILE A 30 59.02 33.24 28.12
N LEU A 31 58.48 34.43 28.35
CA LEU A 31 57.13 34.61 28.89
C LEU A 31 55.98 34.15 27.94
N PRO A 32 56.09 34.31 26.60
CA PRO A 32 55.04 33.85 25.68
C PRO A 32 54.81 32.33 25.71
N ASP A 33 55.89 31.54 25.77
CA ASP A 33 55.81 30.07 25.73
C ASP A 33 55.09 29.50 26.95
N PHE A 34 55.28 30.09 28.13
CA PHE A 34 54.53 29.68 29.31
C PHE A 34 53.04 30.02 29.20
N ILE A 35 52.70 31.18 28.62
CA ILE A 35 51.32 31.62 28.46
C ILE A 35 50.60 30.76 27.41
N THR A 36 51.26 30.40 26.31
CA THR A 36 50.68 29.51 25.29
C THR A 36 50.42 28.11 25.85
N GLN A 37 51.34 27.54 26.63
CA GLN A 37 51.12 26.25 27.29
C GLN A 37 49.92 26.29 28.25
N LEU A 38 49.75 27.39 28.99
CA LEU A 38 48.62 27.58 29.89
C LEU A 38 47.30 27.70 29.11
N ALA A 39 47.30 28.45 28.00
CA ALA A 39 46.15 28.59 27.11
C ALA A 39 45.72 27.24 26.51
N VAL A 40 46.67 26.44 26.03
CA VAL A 40 46.42 25.09 25.51
C VAL A 40 45.86 24.17 26.59
N GLY A 41 46.43 24.20 27.80
CA GLY A 41 45.94 23.43 28.94
C GLY A 41 44.49 23.77 29.31
N LEU A 42 44.13 25.05 29.31
CA LEU A 42 42.76 25.51 29.54
C LEU A 42 41.80 25.04 28.44
N LEU A 43 42.22 25.10 27.18
CA LEU A 43 41.41 24.66 26.04
C LEU A 43 41.16 23.16 26.07
N LEU A 44 42.19 22.35 26.37
CA LEU A 44 42.08 20.91 26.54
C LEU A 44 41.17 20.54 27.72
N SER A 45 41.28 21.26 28.84
CA SER A 45 40.41 21.08 30.00
C SER A 45 38.94 21.37 29.66
N ALA A 46 38.67 22.48 28.97
CA ALA A 46 37.32 22.81 28.51
C ALA A 46 36.74 21.74 27.59
N PHE A 47 37.56 21.22 26.66
CA PHE A 47 37.15 20.17 25.75
C PHE A 47 36.86 18.85 26.48
N ALA A 48 37.73 18.43 27.40
CA ALA A 48 37.52 17.23 28.22
C ALA A 48 36.24 17.32 29.06
N LEU A 49 35.97 18.51 29.60
CA LEU A 49 34.77 18.78 30.40
C LEU A 49 33.49 18.68 29.53
N LEU A 50 33.50 19.23 28.32
CA LEU A 50 32.38 19.08 27.38
C LEU A 50 32.17 17.63 26.96
N LEU A 51 33.26 16.91 26.65
CA LEU A 51 33.21 15.52 26.20
C LEU A 51 32.65 14.61 27.30
N THR A 52 33.15 14.73 28.52
CA THR A 52 32.66 13.95 29.67
C THR A 52 31.19 14.23 29.96
N MET A 53 30.76 15.50 29.94
CA MET A 53 29.36 15.86 30.12
C MET A 53 28.47 15.31 29.01
N GLY A 54 28.93 15.37 27.75
CA GLY A 54 28.23 14.80 26.60
C GLY A 54 28.00 13.29 26.76
N LEU A 55 29.05 12.55 27.13
CA LEU A 55 28.95 11.12 27.39
C LEU A 55 27.98 10.78 28.52
N LEU A 56 28.02 11.54 29.63
CA LEU A 56 27.11 11.33 30.76
C LEU A 56 25.64 11.58 30.37
N LEU A 57 25.36 12.61 29.58
CA LEU A 57 24.01 12.90 29.09
C LEU A 57 23.48 11.77 28.20
N ILE A 58 24.31 11.32 27.25
CA ILE A 58 23.96 10.21 26.36
C ILE A 58 23.70 8.95 27.18
N GLY A 59 24.61 8.60 28.10
CA GLY A 59 24.46 7.43 28.95
C GLY A 59 23.20 7.48 29.81
N LYS A 60 22.92 8.63 30.44
CA LYS A 60 21.68 8.85 31.21
C LYS A 60 20.44 8.65 30.34
N GLN A 61 20.43 9.18 29.12
CA GLN A 61 19.28 9.10 28.24
C GLN A 61 19.06 7.68 27.70
N ILE A 62 20.13 6.93 27.45
CA ILE A 62 20.05 5.50 27.12
C ILE A 62 19.41 4.74 28.28
N ILE A 63 19.90 4.93 29.51
CA ILE A 63 19.35 4.24 30.70
C ILE A 63 17.87 4.59 30.87
N GLN A 64 17.50 5.87 30.82
CA GLN A 64 16.10 6.29 30.91
C GLN A 64 15.23 5.67 29.82
N THR A 65 15.70 5.65 28.57
CA THR A 65 14.94 5.06 27.47
C THR A 65 14.77 3.55 27.65
N VAL A 66 15.78 2.86 28.17
CA VAL A 66 15.72 1.43 28.46
C VAL A 66 14.73 1.16 29.60
N ASP A 67 14.82 1.92 30.69
CA ASP A 67 13.90 1.81 31.83
C ASP A 67 12.44 2.09 31.41
N ASP A 68 12.25 3.15 30.61
CA ASP A 68 10.96 3.50 30.02
C ASP A 68 10.47 2.40 29.09
N TYR A 69 11.36 1.82 28.26
CA TYR A 69 11.05 0.70 27.39
C TYR A 69 10.63 -0.53 28.18
N PHE A 70 11.21 -0.80 29.35
CA PHE A 70 10.79 -1.92 30.20
C PHE A 70 9.65 -1.57 31.16
N SER A 71 9.21 -0.31 31.21
CA SER A 71 8.08 0.12 32.03
C SER A 71 6.79 -0.64 31.67
N ALA A 72 5.97 -0.89 32.70
CA ALA A 72 4.70 -1.60 32.52
C ALA A 72 3.74 -0.85 31.57
N THR A 73 3.77 0.48 31.60
CA THR A 73 2.93 1.36 30.78
C THR A 73 3.23 1.21 29.29
N GLN A 74 4.51 1.24 28.90
CA GLN A 74 4.90 1.07 27.50
C GLN A 74 4.70 -0.37 27.01
N ARG A 75 4.82 -1.37 27.88
CA ARG A 75 4.45 -2.76 27.56
C ARG A 75 2.95 -2.88 27.27
N GLY A 76 2.10 -2.24 28.08
CA GLY A 76 0.66 -2.18 27.87
C GLY A 76 0.30 -1.54 26.53
N GLN A 77 0.86 -0.37 26.22
CA GLN A 77 0.64 0.32 24.95
C GLN A 77 1.04 -0.53 23.74
N ARG A 78 2.20 -1.21 23.80
CA ARG A 78 2.63 -2.12 22.72
C ARG A 78 1.69 -3.30 22.53
N ARG A 79 1.20 -3.88 23.62
CA ARG A 79 0.22 -4.98 23.54
C ARG A 79 -1.10 -4.51 22.91
N VAL A 80 -1.56 -3.32 23.26
CA VAL A 80 -2.76 -2.71 22.65
C VAL A 80 -2.54 -2.47 21.16
N LEU A 81 -1.41 -1.87 20.77
CA LEU A 81 -1.07 -1.64 19.37
C LEU A 81 -0.98 -2.96 18.58
N PHE A 82 -0.38 -3.99 19.16
CA PHE A 82 -0.32 -5.31 18.55
C PHE A 82 -1.72 -5.89 18.32
N ILE A 83 -2.59 -5.85 19.33
CA ILE A 83 -3.97 -6.35 19.24
C ILE A 83 -4.77 -5.56 18.19
N GLN A 84 -4.62 -4.24 18.14
CA GLN A 84 -5.28 -3.38 17.15
C GLN A 84 -4.84 -3.72 15.73
N ASN A 85 -3.53 -3.89 15.52
CA ASN A 85 -2.98 -4.26 14.21
C ASN A 85 -3.47 -5.64 13.77
N GLU A 86 -3.50 -6.61 14.66
CA GLU A 86 -3.99 -7.95 14.34
C GLU A 86 -5.49 -7.93 14.04
N GLN A 87 -6.28 -7.15 14.80
CA GLN A 87 -7.70 -6.97 14.52
C GLN A 87 -7.93 -6.32 13.14
N GLN A 88 -7.17 -5.31 12.77
CA GLN A 88 -7.26 -4.67 11.45
C GLN A 88 -6.86 -5.62 10.32
N ARG A 89 -5.82 -6.44 10.55
CA ARG A 89 -5.40 -7.48 9.59
C ARG A 89 -6.51 -8.51 9.36
N LEU A 90 -7.13 -9.02 10.43
CA LEU A 90 -8.25 -9.96 10.33
C LEU A 90 -9.45 -9.35 9.60
N LYS A 91 -9.83 -8.10 9.93
CA LYS A 91 -10.91 -7.39 9.23
C LYS A 91 -10.67 -7.29 7.72
N ARG A 92 -9.44 -6.95 7.32
CA ARG A 92 -9.06 -6.89 5.89
C ARG A 92 -9.17 -8.26 5.24
N LEU A 93 -8.66 -9.32 5.88
CA LEU A 93 -8.74 -10.69 5.36
C LEU A 93 -10.20 -11.13 5.16
N PHE A 94 -11.07 -10.88 6.14
CA PHE A 94 -12.50 -11.19 6.02
C PHE A 94 -13.17 -10.40 4.90
N HIS A 95 -12.87 -9.10 4.78
CA HIS A 95 -13.42 -8.27 3.72
C HIS A 95 -13.05 -8.80 2.33
N TYR A 96 -11.76 -9.05 2.08
CA TYR A 96 -11.31 -9.58 0.79
C TYR A 96 -11.86 -10.97 0.50
N ARG A 97 -11.99 -11.83 1.52
CA ARG A 97 -12.59 -13.15 1.35
C ARG A 97 -14.07 -13.06 0.97
N ALA A 98 -14.83 -12.16 1.59
CA ALA A 98 -16.23 -11.93 1.24
C ALA A 98 -16.37 -11.39 -0.19
N VAL A 99 -15.56 -10.41 -0.57
CA VAL A 99 -15.53 -9.85 -1.94
C VAL A 99 -15.19 -10.95 -2.96
N TYR A 100 -14.18 -11.77 -2.68
CA TYR A 100 -13.79 -12.86 -3.55
C TYR A 100 -14.91 -13.90 -3.74
N ILE A 101 -15.57 -14.32 -2.65
CA ILE A 101 -16.68 -15.27 -2.71
C ILE A 101 -17.81 -14.71 -3.58
N ASN A 102 -18.19 -13.44 -3.37
CA ASN A 102 -19.24 -12.79 -4.15
C ASN A 102 -18.85 -12.69 -5.63
N TYR A 103 -17.60 -12.33 -5.92
CA TYR A 103 -17.09 -12.25 -7.28
C TYR A 103 -17.16 -13.60 -8.01
N VAL A 104 -16.66 -14.67 -7.37
CA VAL A 104 -16.71 -16.02 -7.94
C VAL A 104 -18.16 -16.49 -8.13
N HIS A 105 -19.03 -16.18 -7.17
CA HIS A 105 -20.45 -16.50 -7.27
C HIS A 105 -21.11 -15.82 -8.48
N GLU A 106 -20.89 -14.52 -8.66
CA GLU A 106 -21.45 -13.78 -9.81
C GLU A 106 -20.89 -14.29 -11.14
N LEU A 107 -19.59 -14.59 -11.22
CA LEU A 107 -19.02 -15.21 -12.42
C LEU A 107 -19.68 -16.55 -12.74
N LYS A 108 -19.84 -17.43 -11.75
CA LYS A 108 -20.46 -18.74 -11.93
C LYS A 108 -21.93 -18.60 -12.34
N LYS A 109 -22.66 -17.68 -11.72
CA LYS A 109 -24.05 -17.35 -12.08
C LYS A 109 -24.15 -16.89 -13.53
N GLN A 110 -23.29 -15.98 -13.98
CA GLN A 110 -23.27 -15.53 -15.38
C GLN A 110 -22.95 -16.67 -16.36
N GLN A 111 -22.00 -17.54 -16.03
CA GLN A 111 -21.67 -18.72 -16.84
C GLN A 111 -22.87 -19.68 -16.96
N LEU A 112 -23.55 -19.96 -15.85
CA LEU A 112 -24.75 -20.79 -15.82
C LEU A 112 -25.88 -20.17 -16.63
N LEU A 113 -26.12 -18.86 -16.51
CA LEU A 113 -27.12 -18.14 -17.30
C LEU A 113 -26.81 -18.21 -18.80
N ARG A 114 -25.55 -17.97 -19.20
CA ARG A 114 -25.13 -18.08 -20.60
C ARG A 114 -25.33 -19.50 -21.15
N ARG A 115 -24.98 -20.52 -20.36
CA ARG A 115 -25.18 -21.93 -20.74
C ARG A 115 -26.66 -22.25 -20.90
N ASN A 116 -27.49 -21.81 -19.95
CA ASN A 116 -28.92 -22.04 -19.99
C ASN A 116 -29.56 -21.34 -21.21
N ASN A 117 -29.22 -20.07 -21.45
CA ASN A 117 -29.72 -19.33 -22.62
C ASN A 117 -29.35 -20.02 -23.93
N ARG A 118 -28.11 -20.52 -24.07
CA ARG A 118 -27.69 -21.29 -25.25
C ARG A 118 -28.51 -22.58 -25.42
N GLN A 119 -28.79 -23.28 -24.33
CA GLN A 119 -29.62 -24.49 -24.36
C GLN A 119 -31.07 -24.16 -24.79
N HIS A 120 -31.66 -23.09 -24.25
CA HIS A 120 -32.98 -22.64 -24.64
C HIS A 120 -33.05 -22.21 -26.12
N LEU A 121 -32.08 -21.42 -26.59
CA LEU A 121 -31.99 -21.02 -28.00
C LEU A 121 -31.85 -22.23 -28.93
N ALA A 122 -30.99 -23.20 -28.58
CA ALA A 122 -30.83 -24.42 -29.36
C ALA A 122 -32.12 -25.27 -29.38
N ALA A 123 -32.79 -25.41 -28.25
CA ALA A 123 -34.06 -26.14 -28.16
C ALA A 123 -35.15 -25.47 -29.03
N LEU A 124 -35.24 -24.14 -28.98
CA LEU A 124 -36.24 -23.38 -29.73
C LEU A 124 -35.94 -23.37 -31.23
N SER A 125 -34.67 -23.22 -31.62
CA SER A 125 -34.22 -23.34 -33.01
C SER A 125 -34.49 -24.74 -33.59
N ASN A 126 -34.25 -25.79 -32.80
CA ASN A 126 -34.57 -27.17 -33.19
C ASN A 126 -36.08 -27.40 -33.36
N ALA A 127 -36.92 -26.80 -32.50
CA ALA A 127 -38.37 -26.87 -32.65
C ALA A 127 -38.84 -26.17 -33.93
N ILE A 128 -38.31 -24.99 -34.25
CA ILE A 128 -38.58 -24.28 -35.51
C ILE A 128 -38.14 -25.13 -36.72
N ASP A 129 -36.97 -25.75 -36.66
CA ASP A 129 -36.48 -26.63 -37.73
C ASP A 129 -37.37 -27.87 -37.93
N GLN A 130 -37.98 -28.39 -36.86
CA GLN A 130 -38.96 -29.47 -36.94
C GLN A 130 -40.27 -28.99 -37.58
N ASP A 131 -40.79 -27.83 -37.16
CA ASP A 131 -42.00 -27.20 -37.73
C ASP A 131 -41.80 -26.92 -39.25
N LEU A 132 -40.64 -26.38 -39.65
CA LEU A 132 -40.30 -26.14 -41.06
C LEU A 132 -40.14 -27.44 -41.87
N LYS A 133 -39.67 -28.53 -41.26
CA LYS A 133 -39.60 -29.84 -41.92
C LYS A 133 -41.00 -30.41 -42.16
N ALA A 134 -41.94 -30.21 -41.24
CA ALA A 134 -43.33 -30.63 -41.41
C ALA A 134 -44.01 -29.87 -42.57
N LEU A 135 -43.71 -28.58 -42.72
CA LEU A 135 -44.25 -27.71 -43.78
C LEU A 135 -43.49 -27.80 -45.12
N LYS A 136 -42.54 -28.73 -45.26
CA LYS A 136 -41.66 -28.85 -46.44
C LYS A 136 -42.40 -29.09 -47.75
N ASN A 137 -43.54 -29.77 -47.71
CA ASN A 137 -44.31 -30.12 -48.90
C ASN A 137 -45.33 -29.05 -49.30
N THR A 138 -45.67 -28.16 -48.37
CA THR A 138 -46.68 -27.09 -48.55
C THR A 138 -46.04 -25.75 -48.91
N LEU A 139 -44.81 -25.49 -48.47
CA LEU A 139 -44.12 -24.22 -48.71
C LEU A 139 -43.27 -24.21 -49.99
N PRO A 140 -43.19 -23.09 -50.72
CA PRO A 140 -42.21 -22.88 -51.77
C PRO A 140 -40.77 -23.04 -51.26
N LYS A 141 -39.91 -23.70 -52.05
CA LYS A 141 -38.50 -23.97 -51.68
C LYS A 141 -37.69 -22.71 -51.35
N THR A 142 -38.04 -21.56 -51.94
CA THR A 142 -37.40 -20.27 -51.70
C THR A 142 -37.74 -19.71 -50.32
N THR A 143 -39.03 -19.68 -49.97
CA THR A 143 -39.54 -19.24 -48.67
C THR A 143 -39.01 -20.11 -47.53
N LEU A 144 -38.97 -21.43 -47.74
CA LEU A 144 -38.43 -22.36 -46.74
C LEU A 144 -36.93 -22.14 -46.47
N LYS A 145 -36.13 -21.85 -47.51
CA LYS A 145 -34.71 -21.51 -47.34
C LYS A 145 -34.50 -20.19 -46.61
N GLN A 146 -35.35 -19.19 -46.87
CA GLN A 146 -35.29 -17.90 -46.18
C GLN A 146 -35.58 -18.05 -44.67
N LEU A 147 -36.64 -18.77 -44.30
CA LEU A 147 -36.98 -19.01 -42.89
C LEU A 147 -35.90 -19.81 -42.15
N GLN A 148 -35.24 -20.76 -42.83
CA GLN A 148 -34.07 -21.47 -42.27
C GLN A 148 -32.86 -20.55 -42.07
N GLN A 149 -32.62 -19.61 -42.99
CA GLN A 149 -31.55 -18.62 -42.84
C GLN A 149 -31.84 -17.64 -41.69
N GLU A 150 -33.09 -17.20 -41.55
CA GLU A 150 -33.53 -16.34 -40.44
C GLU A 150 -33.38 -17.05 -39.09
N ASN A 151 -33.79 -18.32 -38.97
CA ASN A 151 -33.59 -19.12 -37.75
C ASN A 151 -32.10 -19.18 -37.37
N ARG A 152 -31.21 -19.47 -38.32
CA ARG A 152 -29.76 -19.51 -38.07
C ARG A 152 -29.19 -18.15 -37.69
N TYR A 153 -29.64 -17.08 -38.35
CA TYR A 153 -29.19 -15.72 -38.09
C TYR A 153 -29.58 -15.26 -36.67
N TYR A 154 -30.84 -15.45 -36.25
CA TYR A 154 -31.29 -15.07 -34.91
C TYR A 154 -30.63 -15.91 -33.81
N CYS A 155 -30.32 -17.18 -34.09
CA CYS A 155 -29.58 -18.04 -33.17
C CYS A 155 -28.12 -17.58 -32.99
N GLN A 156 -27.46 -17.10 -34.06
CA GLN A 156 -26.12 -16.49 -34.01
C GLN A 156 -26.12 -15.16 -33.24
N GLN A 157 -27.15 -14.34 -33.42
CA GLN A 157 -27.35 -13.07 -32.69
C GLN A 157 -27.75 -13.27 -31.21
N GLN A 158 -28.05 -14.50 -30.79
CA GLN A 158 -28.63 -14.82 -29.48
C GLN A 158 -29.95 -14.08 -29.19
N ASP A 159 -30.71 -13.76 -30.24
CA ASP A 159 -31.97 -13.03 -30.13
C ASP A 159 -33.13 -14.01 -29.92
N SER A 160 -33.39 -14.33 -28.64
CA SER A 160 -34.50 -15.20 -28.26
C SER A 160 -35.86 -14.61 -28.60
N ALA A 161 -36.01 -13.28 -28.63
CA ALA A 161 -37.30 -12.65 -28.91
C ALA A 161 -37.65 -12.78 -30.40
N ALA A 162 -36.67 -12.53 -31.28
CA ALA A 162 -36.84 -12.72 -32.71
C ALA A 162 -37.12 -14.18 -33.07
N LEU A 163 -36.49 -15.15 -32.40
CA LEU A 163 -36.79 -16.57 -32.62
C LEU A 163 -38.21 -16.96 -32.18
N VAL A 164 -38.70 -16.42 -31.06
CA VAL A 164 -40.10 -16.65 -30.63
C VAL A 164 -41.08 -16.04 -31.63
N GLN A 165 -40.81 -14.84 -32.13
CA GLN A 165 -41.63 -14.20 -33.18
C GLN A 165 -41.61 -15.02 -34.48
N LEU A 166 -40.45 -15.55 -34.87
CA LEU A 166 -40.31 -16.43 -36.03
C LEU A 166 -41.16 -17.71 -35.85
N GLN A 167 -41.13 -18.32 -34.66
CA GLN A 167 -41.96 -19.49 -34.35
C GLN A 167 -43.46 -19.16 -34.41
N GLN A 168 -43.88 -18.01 -33.88
CA GLN A 168 -45.27 -17.56 -33.94
C GLN A 168 -45.71 -17.31 -35.39
N LYS A 169 -44.86 -16.67 -36.20
CA LYS A 169 -45.10 -16.45 -37.62
C LYS A 169 -45.29 -17.76 -38.37
N ILE A 170 -44.44 -18.75 -38.13
CA ILE A 170 -44.52 -20.09 -38.75
C ILE A 170 -45.80 -20.83 -38.33
N ARG A 171 -46.32 -20.59 -37.12
CA ARG A 171 -47.54 -21.24 -36.60
C ARG A 171 -48.86 -20.51 -36.91
N HIS A 172 -48.81 -19.23 -37.30
CA HIS A 172 -50.00 -18.44 -37.60
C HIS A 172 -50.18 -18.16 -39.09
N ASP A 173 -49.09 -17.99 -39.84
CA ASP A 173 -49.16 -17.67 -41.27
C ASP A 173 -49.18 -18.91 -42.17
N TYR A 174 -48.87 -20.10 -41.63
CA TYR A 174 -48.74 -21.37 -42.36
C TYR A 174 -49.24 -22.57 -41.54
#